data_AF-R7FLJ5-F1
#
_entry.id   AF-R7FLJ5-F1
#
_cell.length_a   1.000
_cell.length_b   1.000
_cell.length_c   1.000
_cell.angle_alpha   90.00
_cell.angle_beta   90.00
_cell.angle_gamma   90.00
#
_symmetry.space_group_name_H-M   'P 1'
#
loop_
_entity.id
_entity.type
_entity.pdbx_description
1 polymer ?
#
loop_
_entity_poly.entity_id
_entity_poly.type
_entity_poly.pdbx_seq_one_letter_code
_entity_poly.pdbx_strand_id
1 'polypeptide(L)'
;MKKTFKNSKGITLVALVITIIILLILAGISISALTNTGIFQKAKDAKQKSEDAALDQNTKLDEYENEIDKYIPKANSLAKAVKVGDYVAYTPDKLDKSALDKLKENLNTYSGARNLKTYSAIGRDNLSLRVIDGDEKTGAVRLISATPTDKTIVLYGYDGYNNAVKLLDDVCSTLYNSKLATKVQNLKIEDIQDKMKEKDYSKLYSEYGKTPIQPENKKYPSILAQEKNQKVNEYEGTLDLSKQDNYINQTDVLEANSLELKITLWGKIGETGPKVLTADDFEGDDGKIYSDMFCKDYTYWMSSRCIYADSDRAGFIVRCVSSGGVFANILYYSSGREDSGGFAFRPVITLNSNVQVTSGNGTESTPFEIK
;
A
#
# COMPACT_ATOMS: atom_id res chain seq x y z
N MET A 1 -10.01 -93.92 40.35
CA MET A 1 -10.33 -93.09 39.16
C MET A 1 -11.34 -93.83 38.29
N LYS A 2 -12.56 -93.30 38.16
CA LYS A 2 -13.63 -93.86 37.31
C LYS A 2 -13.92 -92.82 36.23
N LYS A 3 -13.55 -93.07 34.97
CA LYS A 3 -13.85 -92.20 33.82
C LYS A 3 -15.15 -92.70 33.17
N THR A 4 -16.21 -91.92 33.34
CA THR A 4 -17.49 -92.08 32.64
C THR A 4 -17.41 -91.30 31.32
N PHE A 5 -17.45 -92.01 30.18
CA PHE A 5 -17.61 -91.36 28.87
C PHE A 5 -19.08 -90.92 28.71
N LYS A 6 -19.29 -89.61 28.52
CA LYS A 6 -20.60 -88.99 28.26
C LYS A 6 -21.05 -89.27 26.81
N ASN A 7 -22.32 -89.62 26.65
CA ASN A 7 -23.01 -89.83 25.36
C ASN A 7 -22.82 -88.62 24.41
N SER A 8 -22.00 -88.79 23.38
CA SER A 8 -21.94 -87.87 22.23
C SER A 8 -23.15 -88.12 21.33
N LYS A 9 -24.13 -87.21 21.34
CA LYS A 9 -25.18 -87.19 20.32
C LYS A 9 -24.53 -86.75 19.01
N GLY A 10 -24.28 -87.70 18.09
CA GLY A 10 -23.76 -87.39 16.77
C GLY A 10 -24.75 -86.55 15.98
N ILE A 11 -24.27 -85.50 15.32
CA ILE A 11 -25.03 -84.80 14.28
C ILE A 11 -25.10 -85.71 13.06
N THR A 12 -26.29 -85.94 12.52
CA THR A 12 -26.44 -86.66 11.26
C THR A 12 -25.89 -85.80 10.12
N LEU A 13 -25.29 -86.44 9.11
CA LEU A 13 -24.73 -85.75 7.95
C LEU A 13 -25.74 -84.77 7.31
N VAL A 14 -27.02 -85.16 7.29
CA VAL A 14 -28.14 -84.34 6.82
C VAL A 14 -28.28 -83.05 7.62
N ALA A 15 -28.22 -83.11 8.96
CA ALA A 15 -28.31 -81.92 9.81
C ALA A 15 -27.12 -80.98 9.62
N LEU A 16 -25.91 -81.53 9.39
CA LEU A 16 -24.73 -80.73 9.06
C LEU A 16 -24.90 -80.00 7.73
N VAL A 17 -25.35 -80.71 6.69
CA VAL A 17 -25.58 -80.15 5.36
C VAL A 17 -26.63 -79.04 5.39
N ILE A 18 -27.75 -79.25 6.06
CA ILE A 18 -28.81 -78.24 6.22
C ILE A 18 -28.29 -76.99 6.93
N THR A 19 -27.47 -77.18 7.98
CA THR A 19 -26.89 -76.06 8.73
C THR A 19 -25.98 -75.21 7.84
N ILE A 20 -25.13 -75.84 7.02
CA ILE A 20 -24.25 -75.13 6.07
C ILE A 20 -25.09 -74.35 5.04
N ILE A 21 -26.15 -74.95 4.48
CA ILE A 21 -27.03 -74.29 3.51
C ILE A 21 -27.71 -73.06 4.13
N ILE A 22 -28.24 -73.18 5.34
CA ILE A 22 -28.87 -72.05 6.05
C ILE A 22 -27.85 -70.93 6.30
N LEU A 23 -26.64 -71.26 6.74
CA LEU A 23 -25.57 -70.29 6.93
C LEU A 23 -25.19 -69.57 5.63
N LEU A 24 -25.12 -70.29 4.51
CA LEU A 24 -24.83 -69.71 3.19
C LEU A 24 -25.95 -68.75 2.73
N ILE A 25 -27.22 -69.10 2.96
CA ILE A 25 -28.36 -68.23 2.61
C ILE A 25 -28.37 -66.99 3.50
N LEU A 26 -28.19 -67.14 4.82
CA LEU A 26 -28.12 -66.00 5.74
C LEU A 26 -26.96 -65.07 5.40
N ALA A 27 -25.79 -65.63 5.04
CA ALA A 27 -24.65 -64.85 4.58
C ALA A 27 -24.97 -64.11 3.28
N GLY A 28 -25.61 -64.77 2.31
CA GLY A 28 -26.04 -64.16 1.05
C GLY A 28 -26.99 -62.97 1.25
N ILE A 29 -28.01 -63.13 2.11
CA ILE A 29 -28.99 -62.07 2.41
C ILE A 29 -28.31 -60.91 3.15
N SER A 30 -27.43 -61.20 4.12
CA SER A 30 -26.71 -60.18 4.89
C SER A 30 -25.76 -59.35 4.02
N ILE A 31 -24.99 -60.00 3.13
CA ILE A 31 -24.09 -59.33 2.19
C ILE A 31 -24.88 -58.51 1.16
N SER A 32 -26.01 -59.03 0.67
CA SER A 32 -26.90 -58.32 -0.26
C SER A 32 -27.53 -57.08 0.40
N ALA A 33 -27.94 -57.17 1.67
CA ALA A 33 -28.45 -56.03 2.42
C ALA A 33 -27.36 -54.96 2.63
N LEU A 34 -26.12 -55.36 2.96
CA LEU A 34 -24.98 -54.44 3.10
C LEU A 34 -24.64 -53.73 1.78
N THR A 35 -24.64 -54.45 0.66
CA THR A 35 -24.35 -53.87 -0.67
C THR A 35 -25.47 -52.96 -1.18
N ASN A 36 -26.74 -53.24 -0.86
CA ASN A 36 -27.90 -52.42 -1.27
C ASN A 36 -28.10 -51.12 -0.46
N THR A 37 -27.39 -50.93 0.65
CA THR A 37 -27.49 -49.69 1.46
C THR A 37 -26.57 -48.56 0.96
N GLY A 38 -25.70 -48.83 -0.02
CA GLY A 38 -24.71 -47.88 -0.52
C GLY A 38 -23.63 -47.51 0.51
N ILE A 39 -23.52 -48.24 1.63
CA ILE A 39 -22.60 -47.92 2.73
C ILE A 39 -21.13 -47.90 2.30
N PHE A 40 -20.73 -48.82 1.40
CA PHE A 40 -19.38 -48.85 0.84
C PHE A 40 -19.09 -47.63 -0.04
N GLN A 41 -20.08 -47.18 -0.84
CA GLN A 41 -19.92 -45.97 -1.64
C GLN A 41 -19.82 -44.73 -0.74
N LYS A 42 -20.67 -44.61 0.28
CA LYS A 42 -20.58 -43.52 1.27
C LYS A 42 -19.25 -43.51 2.03
N ALA A 43 -18.73 -44.68 2.39
CA ALA A 43 -17.42 -44.80 3.02
C ALA A 43 -16.30 -44.39 2.06
N LYS A 44 -16.39 -44.75 0.78
CA LYS A 44 -15.46 -44.31 -0.26
C LYS A 44 -15.53 -42.80 -0.50
N ASP A 45 -16.72 -42.21 -0.56
CA ASP A 45 -16.93 -40.78 -0.73
C ASP A 45 -16.43 -40.00 0.50
N ALA A 46 -16.67 -40.52 1.71
CA ALA A 46 -16.16 -39.93 2.95
C ALA A 46 -14.63 -39.99 3.00
N LYS A 47 -14.03 -41.10 2.55
CA LYS A 47 -12.58 -41.23 2.40
C LYS A 47 -12.03 -40.19 1.41
N GLN A 48 -12.61 -40.08 0.22
CA GLN A 48 -12.19 -39.11 -0.80
C GLN A 48 -12.32 -37.67 -0.28
N LYS A 49 -13.46 -37.30 0.31
CA LYS A 49 -13.66 -35.97 0.92
C LYS A 49 -12.64 -35.67 2.02
N SER A 50 -12.26 -36.68 2.82
CA SER A 50 -11.22 -36.51 3.82
C SER A 50 -9.85 -36.29 3.19
N GLU A 51 -9.52 -36.99 2.10
CA GLU A 51 -8.27 -36.81 1.35
C GLU A 51 -8.23 -35.43 0.67
N ASP A 52 -9.32 -35.02 0.03
CA ASP A 52 -9.45 -33.70 -0.61
C ASP A 52 -9.36 -32.57 0.43
N ALA A 53 -10.00 -32.72 1.60
CA ALA A 53 -9.90 -31.75 2.69
C ALA A 53 -8.49 -31.65 3.27
N ALA A 54 -7.76 -32.76 3.37
CA ALA A 54 -6.36 -32.76 3.81
C ALA A 54 -5.46 -32.04 2.78
N LEU A 55 -5.71 -32.25 1.48
CA LEU A 55 -4.98 -31.56 0.42
C LEU A 55 -5.26 -30.04 0.42
N ASP A 56 -6.52 -29.64 0.60
CA ASP A 56 -6.92 -28.23 0.73
C ASP A 56 -6.27 -27.57 1.96
N GLN A 57 -6.21 -28.28 3.09
CA GLN A 57 -5.50 -27.80 4.29
C GLN A 57 -4.02 -27.59 4.05
N ASN A 58 -3.33 -28.54 3.41
CA ASN A 58 -1.90 -28.42 3.10
C ASN A 58 -1.65 -27.26 2.13
N THR A 59 -2.49 -27.11 1.11
CA THR A 59 -2.37 -25.99 0.15
C THR A 59 -2.50 -24.64 0.86
N LYS A 60 -3.47 -24.49 1.77
CA LYS A 60 -3.64 -23.27 2.57
C LYS A 60 -2.48 -23.03 3.53
N LEU A 61 -1.90 -24.10 4.09
CA LEU A 61 -0.74 -23.99 4.96
C LEU A 61 0.48 -23.50 4.17
N ASP A 62 0.71 -24.06 2.97
CA ASP A 62 1.78 -23.62 2.07
C ASP A 62 1.57 -22.14 1.66
N GLU A 63 0.34 -21.70 1.41
CA GLU A 63 0.01 -20.29 1.16
C GLU A 63 0.39 -19.39 2.36
N TYR A 64 0.05 -19.81 3.58
CA TYR A 64 0.42 -19.06 4.79
C TYR A 64 1.93 -19.03 5.04
N GLU A 65 2.63 -20.15 4.84
CA GLU A 65 4.09 -20.20 4.94
C GLU A 65 4.74 -19.25 3.92
N ASN A 66 4.27 -19.26 2.67
CA ASN A 66 4.75 -18.36 1.62
C ASN A 66 4.48 -16.89 1.94
N GLU A 67 3.34 -16.54 2.56
CA GLU A 67 3.08 -15.16 3.00
C GLU A 67 3.97 -14.76 4.17
N ILE A 68 4.18 -15.63 5.17
CA ILE A 68 5.08 -15.37 6.31
C ILE A 68 6.52 -15.17 5.82
N ASP A 69 6.95 -15.97 4.87
CA ASP A 69 8.29 -15.90 4.28
C ASP A 69 8.60 -14.55 3.60
N LYS A 70 7.60 -13.74 3.26
CA LYS A 70 7.80 -12.37 2.75
C LYS A 70 8.27 -11.39 3.83
N TYR A 71 8.13 -11.75 5.10
CA TYR A 71 8.41 -10.90 6.26
C TYR A 71 9.57 -11.42 7.13
N ILE A 72 10.21 -12.52 6.72
CA ILE A 72 11.40 -13.07 7.40
C ILE A 72 12.66 -12.68 6.62
N PRO A 73 13.59 -11.91 7.21
CA PRO A 73 14.86 -11.58 6.56
C PRO A 73 15.71 -12.83 6.35
N LYS A 74 16.20 -13.00 5.11
CA LYS A 74 17.16 -14.08 4.79
C LYS A 74 18.59 -13.66 5.15
N ALA A 75 19.51 -14.62 5.24
CA ALA A 75 20.90 -14.34 5.61
C ALA A 75 21.58 -13.33 4.65
N ASN A 76 21.25 -13.41 3.35
CA ASN A 76 21.68 -12.52 2.28
C ASN A 76 20.59 -11.48 1.89
N SER A 77 19.79 -11.03 2.86
CA SER A 77 18.76 -10.02 2.61
C SER A 77 19.37 -8.72 2.06
N LEU A 78 18.61 -8.04 1.20
CA LEU A 78 19.01 -6.75 0.63
C LEU A 78 19.37 -5.73 1.71
N ALA A 79 18.60 -5.68 2.80
CA ALA A 79 18.79 -4.74 3.89
C ALA A 79 20.20 -4.77 4.52
N LYS A 80 20.90 -5.91 4.50
CA LYS A 80 22.26 -6.04 5.05
C LYS A 80 23.36 -5.67 4.06
N ALA A 81 23.01 -5.54 2.77
CA ALA A 81 23.97 -5.30 1.69
C ALA A 81 24.02 -3.83 1.27
N VAL A 82 22.89 -3.12 1.39
CA VAL A 82 22.73 -1.77 0.85
C VAL A 82 22.91 -0.68 1.91
N LYS A 83 23.22 0.51 1.42
CA LYS A 83 23.24 1.77 2.17
C LYS A 83 22.31 2.77 1.52
N VAL A 84 21.95 3.81 2.28
CA VAL A 84 21.16 4.93 1.76
C VAL A 84 21.84 5.49 0.51
N GLY A 85 21.06 5.67 -0.56
CA GLY A 85 21.52 6.20 -1.83
C GLY A 85 22.11 5.19 -2.81
N ASP A 86 22.32 3.93 -2.43
CA ASP A 86 22.72 2.88 -3.36
C ASP A 86 21.64 2.66 -4.41
N TYR A 87 22.06 2.31 -5.63
CA TYR A 87 21.16 1.99 -6.73
C TYR A 87 20.77 0.51 -6.71
N VAL A 88 19.50 0.24 -6.98
CA VAL A 88 18.93 -1.11 -7.01
C VAL A 88 18.21 -1.31 -8.34
N ALA A 89 18.50 -2.43 -9.01
CA ALA A 89 17.86 -2.80 -10.26
C ALA A 89 16.45 -3.31 -9.97
N TYR A 90 15.45 -2.45 -10.16
CA TYR A 90 14.05 -2.78 -9.92
C TYR A 90 13.28 -2.74 -11.23
N THR A 91 12.68 -3.87 -11.60
CA THR A 91 11.81 -3.96 -12.78
C THR A 91 10.37 -4.18 -12.33
N PRO A 92 9.46 -3.22 -12.54
CA PRO A 92 8.04 -3.42 -12.27
C PRO A 92 7.47 -4.56 -13.13
N ASP A 93 6.43 -5.22 -12.63
CA ASP A 93 5.74 -6.28 -13.39
C ASP A 93 5.14 -5.75 -14.70
N LYS A 94 4.77 -6.66 -15.60
CA LYS A 94 4.07 -6.31 -16.84
C LYS A 94 2.84 -5.46 -16.49
N LEU A 95 2.76 -4.27 -17.10
CA LEU A 95 1.67 -3.34 -16.86
C LEU A 95 0.34 -3.94 -17.31
N ASP A 96 -0.63 -4.01 -16.40
CA ASP A 96 -1.99 -4.40 -16.71
C ASP A 96 -2.70 -3.26 -17.44
N LYS A 97 -3.15 -3.55 -18.66
CA LYS A 97 -3.82 -2.58 -19.53
C LYS A 97 -5.16 -2.12 -18.94
N SER A 98 -5.92 -3.02 -18.33
CA SER A 98 -7.20 -2.70 -17.68
C SER A 98 -6.99 -1.77 -16.49
N ALA A 99 -6.00 -2.07 -15.65
CA ALA A 99 -5.64 -1.21 -14.51
C ALA A 99 -5.18 0.18 -14.97
N LEU A 100 -4.37 0.26 -16.03
CA LEU A 100 -3.96 1.54 -16.62
C LEU A 100 -5.14 2.35 -17.15
N ASP A 101 -6.08 1.70 -17.84
CA ASP A 101 -7.25 2.39 -18.39
C ASP A 101 -8.17 2.89 -17.27
N LYS A 102 -8.34 2.10 -16.19
CA LYS A 102 -9.09 2.53 -15.00
C LYS A 102 -8.41 3.68 -14.27
N LEU A 103 -7.08 3.66 -14.16
CA LEU A 103 -6.30 4.77 -13.60
C LEU A 103 -6.56 6.08 -14.38
N LYS A 104 -6.56 6.02 -15.72
CA LYS A 104 -6.82 7.19 -16.57
C LYS A 104 -8.24 7.72 -16.40
N GLU A 105 -9.22 6.84 -16.26
CA GLU A 105 -10.61 7.22 -15.95
C GLU A 105 -10.71 7.92 -14.58
N ASN A 106 -10.07 7.36 -13.55
CA ASN A 106 -10.04 7.94 -12.21
C ASN A 106 -9.36 9.31 -12.20
N LEU A 107 -8.22 9.47 -12.88
CA LEU A 107 -7.55 10.76 -13.04
C LEU A 107 -8.47 11.78 -13.71
N ASN A 108 -9.15 11.41 -14.79
CA ASN A 108 -10.08 12.32 -15.48
C ASN A 108 -11.28 12.70 -14.62
N THR A 109 -11.74 11.79 -13.76
CA THR A 109 -12.93 12.00 -12.91
C THR A 109 -12.60 12.83 -11.67
N TYR A 110 -11.51 12.50 -10.97
CA TYR A 110 -11.29 12.95 -9.59
C TYR A 110 -10.23 14.04 -9.44
N SER A 111 -9.43 14.34 -10.46
CA SER A 111 -8.34 15.33 -10.34
C SER A 111 -8.80 16.79 -10.39
N GLY A 112 -10.05 17.04 -10.80
CA GLY A 112 -10.58 18.35 -11.15
C GLY A 112 -10.13 18.86 -12.52
N ALA A 113 -9.00 18.38 -13.04
CA ALA A 113 -8.52 18.71 -14.38
C ALA A 113 -9.28 17.84 -15.41
N ARG A 114 -10.50 18.27 -15.78
CA ARG A 114 -11.37 17.62 -16.78
C ARG A 114 -10.80 17.73 -18.20
N ASN A 115 -9.58 17.22 -18.41
CA ASN A 115 -8.84 17.30 -19.66
C ASN A 115 -8.36 15.92 -20.10
N LEU A 116 -9.22 15.22 -20.85
CA LEU A 116 -8.99 13.88 -21.41
C LEU A 116 -7.70 13.75 -22.22
N LYS A 117 -7.22 14.84 -22.85
CA LYS A 117 -5.99 14.80 -23.66
C LYS A 117 -4.76 14.61 -22.78
N THR A 118 -4.71 15.23 -21.59
CA THR A 118 -3.56 15.19 -20.68
C THR A 118 -3.28 13.77 -20.18
N TYR A 119 -4.30 13.00 -19.80
CA TYR A 119 -4.11 11.66 -19.22
C TYR A 119 -3.99 10.53 -20.24
N SER A 120 -4.31 10.78 -21.52
CA SER A 120 -4.12 9.81 -22.58
C SER A 120 -2.67 9.32 -22.69
N ALA A 121 -1.70 10.21 -22.40
CA ALA A 121 -0.26 9.97 -22.46
C ALA A 121 0.36 9.45 -21.15
N ILE A 122 -0.41 9.26 -20.07
CA ILE A 122 0.11 8.66 -18.85
C ILE A 122 0.57 7.23 -19.12
N GLY A 123 1.76 6.91 -18.61
CA GLY A 123 2.47 5.67 -18.82
C GLY A 123 3.70 5.57 -17.90
N ARG A 124 4.38 4.44 -17.99
CA ARG A 124 5.56 4.11 -17.18
C ARG A 124 6.82 4.70 -17.84
N ASP A 125 7.62 5.42 -17.05
CA ASP A 125 8.96 5.85 -17.45
C ASP A 125 10.00 4.80 -17.04
N ASN A 126 11.18 4.82 -17.63
CA ASN A 126 12.29 3.96 -17.19
C ASN A 126 13.09 4.69 -16.10
N LEU A 127 12.86 4.34 -14.84
CA LEU A 127 13.46 5.02 -13.69
C LEU A 127 14.55 4.15 -13.06
N SER A 128 15.68 4.75 -12.71
CA SER A 128 16.63 4.16 -11.77
C SER A 128 16.12 4.35 -10.34
N LEU A 129 16.32 3.37 -9.47
CA LEU A 129 15.84 3.39 -8.09
C LEU A 129 17.02 3.46 -7.12
N ARG A 130 16.86 4.27 -6.07
CA ARG A 130 17.84 4.44 -5.00
C ARG A 130 17.25 4.06 -3.65
N VAL A 131 18.07 3.53 -2.75
CA VAL A 131 17.65 3.22 -1.38
C VAL A 131 17.36 4.50 -0.61
N ILE A 132 16.15 4.64 -0.08
CA ILE A 132 15.77 5.75 0.82
C ILE A 132 16.03 5.40 2.28
N ASP A 133 15.76 4.15 2.67
CA ASP A 133 16.14 3.56 3.95
C ASP A 133 16.00 2.04 3.94
N GLY A 134 16.56 1.40 4.97
CA GLY A 134 16.39 -0.01 5.25
C GLY A 134 16.53 -0.31 6.74
N ASP A 135 16.00 -1.46 7.14
CA ASP A 135 16.09 -1.98 8.50
C ASP A 135 16.58 -3.43 8.44
N GLU A 136 17.80 -3.67 8.95
CA GLU A 136 18.41 -4.99 8.96
C GLU A 136 17.66 -6.01 9.83
N LYS A 137 16.93 -5.55 10.86
CA LYS A 137 16.19 -6.42 11.79
C LYS A 137 14.93 -6.96 11.15
N THR A 138 14.19 -6.09 10.46
CA THR A 138 12.95 -6.45 9.76
C THR A 138 13.18 -6.85 8.31
N GLY A 139 14.38 -6.60 7.76
CA GLY A 139 14.74 -6.83 6.37
C GLY A 139 14.07 -5.89 5.38
N ALA A 140 13.28 -4.92 5.87
CA ALA A 140 12.58 -3.98 5.03
C ALA A 140 13.58 -3.05 4.33
N VAL A 141 13.37 -2.82 3.03
CA VAL A 141 14.11 -1.83 2.25
C VAL A 141 13.10 -1.02 1.47
N ARG A 142 13.24 0.30 1.53
CA ARG A 142 12.47 1.21 0.71
C ARG A 142 13.36 1.82 -0.36
N LEU A 143 12.80 1.96 -1.56
CA LEU A 143 13.43 2.58 -2.71
C LEU A 143 12.65 3.82 -3.13
N ILE A 144 13.32 4.76 -3.78
CA ILE A 144 12.72 5.92 -4.44
C ILE A 144 13.33 6.07 -5.83
N SER A 145 12.50 6.52 -6.78
CA SER A 145 12.98 7.00 -8.08
C SER A 145 14.10 8.06 -7.96
N ALA A 146 15.23 7.82 -8.62
CA ALA A 146 16.41 8.69 -8.60
C ALA A 146 16.10 10.10 -9.14
N THR A 147 15.22 10.17 -10.12
CA THR A 147 14.63 11.39 -10.70
C THR A 147 13.11 11.31 -10.62
N PRO A 148 12.39 12.44 -10.65
CA PRO A 148 10.94 12.42 -10.87
C PRO A 148 10.58 11.80 -12.22
N THR A 149 9.31 11.43 -12.38
CA THR A 149 8.74 11.03 -13.66
C THR A 149 8.76 12.17 -14.69
N ASP A 150 8.80 11.81 -15.97
CA ASP A 150 8.61 12.78 -17.06
C ASP A 150 7.14 13.19 -17.18
N LYS A 151 6.24 12.26 -16.83
CA LYS A 151 4.79 12.50 -16.87
C LYS A 151 4.34 13.28 -15.64
N THR A 152 3.45 14.23 -15.87
CA THR A 152 2.88 15.08 -14.83
C THR A 152 1.43 14.73 -14.53
N ILE A 153 1.05 14.83 -13.26
CA ILE A 153 -0.35 14.79 -12.84
C ILE A 153 -0.84 16.22 -12.62
N VAL A 154 -1.91 16.60 -13.30
CA VAL A 154 -2.59 17.87 -13.04
C VAL A 154 -3.60 17.68 -11.92
N LEU A 155 -3.61 18.56 -10.94
CA LEU A 155 -4.61 18.65 -9.88
C LEU A 155 -5.21 20.06 -9.93
N TYR A 156 -6.53 20.18 -9.77
CA TYR A 156 -7.25 21.44 -9.91
C TYR A 156 -8.40 21.57 -8.91
N GLY A 157 -8.55 22.75 -8.32
CA GLY A 157 -9.71 23.09 -7.49
C GLY A 157 -9.87 22.21 -6.25
N TYR A 158 -11.11 22.18 -5.73
CA TYR A 158 -11.44 21.35 -4.57
C TYR A 158 -11.35 19.85 -4.88
N ASP A 159 -11.61 19.42 -6.12
CA ASP A 159 -11.50 18.02 -6.54
C ASP A 159 -10.04 17.54 -6.47
N GLY A 160 -9.11 18.35 -6.97
CA GLY A 160 -7.68 18.11 -6.87
C GLY A 160 -7.23 17.96 -5.42
N TYR A 161 -7.65 18.85 -4.53
CA TYR A 161 -7.34 18.74 -3.09
C TYR A 161 -7.99 17.49 -2.45
N ASN A 162 -9.27 17.25 -2.73
CA ASN A 162 -10.03 16.12 -2.22
C ASN A 162 -9.40 14.76 -2.56
N ASN A 163 -8.69 14.66 -3.69
CA ASN A 163 -8.23 13.38 -4.23
C ASN A 163 -6.71 13.25 -4.43
N ALA A 164 -5.93 14.29 -4.10
CA ALA A 164 -4.49 14.34 -4.37
C ALA A 164 -3.73 13.10 -3.89
N VAL A 165 -3.85 12.74 -2.61
CA VAL A 165 -3.10 11.63 -1.99
C VAL A 165 -3.42 10.32 -2.69
N LYS A 166 -4.72 10.03 -2.87
CA LYS A 166 -5.14 8.77 -3.48
C LYS A 166 -4.74 8.68 -4.95
N LEU A 167 -4.93 9.76 -5.73
CA LEU A 167 -4.54 9.77 -7.14
C LEU A 167 -3.04 9.55 -7.32
N LEU A 168 -2.21 10.25 -6.54
CA LEU A 168 -0.76 10.14 -6.65
C LEU A 168 -0.25 8.76 -6.22
N ASP A 169 -0.81 8.20 -5.13
CA ASP A 169 -0.48 6.84 -4.68
C ASP A 169 -0.96 5.77 -5.70
N ASP A 170 -2.17 5.90 -6.24
CA ASP A 170 -2.73 4.97 -7.24
C ASP A 170 -1.96 5.03 -8.57
N VAL A 171 -1.47 6.20 -8.99
CA VAL A 171 -0.59 6.34 -10.16
C VAL A 171 0.70 5.55 -9.95
N CYS A 172 1.36 5.73 -8.80
CA CYS A 172 2.61 5.02 -8.51
C CYS A 172 2.39 3.51 -8.41
N SER A 173 1.37 3.07 -7.66
CA SER A 173 1.08 1.66 -7.48
C SER A 173 0.72 0.99 -8.80
N THR A 174 -0.15 1.59 -9.63
CA THR A 174 -0.51 1.00 -10.92
C THR A 174 0.69 0.89 -11.86
N LEU A 175 1.50 1.95 -11.95
CA LEU A 175 2.59 2.01 -12.92
C LEU A 175 3.83 1.24 -12.49
N TYR A 176 4.14 1.17 -11.20
CA TYR A 176 5.42 0.65 -10.71
C TYR A 176 5.29 -0.54 -9.75
N ASN A 177 4.14 -1.22 -9.68
CA ASN A 177 4.00 -2.43 -8.85
C ASN A 177 4.91 -3.59 -9.32
N SER A 178 5.30 -4.44 -8.37
CA SER A 178 5.98 -5.70 -8.62
C SER A 178 5.63 -6.72 -7.53
N LYS A 179 5.69 -8.01 -7.84
CA LYS A 179 5.70 -9.09 -6.84
C LYS A 179 6.79 -8.95 -5.77
N LEU A 180 7.87 -8.22 -6.06
CA LEU A 180 8.95 -7.93 -5.10
C LEU A 180 8.58 -6.83 -4.09
N ALA A 181 7.47 -6.11 -4.31
CA ALA A 181 7.04 -5.02 -3.45
C ALA A 181 5.86 -5.40 -2.58
N THR A 182 5.88 -4.98 -1.31
CA THR A 182 4.71 -5.01 -0.42
C THR A 182 3.84 -3.77 -0.61
N LYS A 183 4.45 -2.66 -1.03
CA LYS A 183 3.77 -1.38 -1.21
C LYS A 183 4.48 -0.52 -2.25
N VAL A 184 3.70 0.12 -3.11
CA VAL A 184 4.17 1.16 -4.00
C VAL A 184 3.25 2.37 -3.86
N GLN A 185 3.82 3.55 -3.65
CA GLN A 185 3.09 4.80 -3.42
C GLN A 185 3.93 5.99 -3.92
N ASN A 186 3.38 7.20 -3.92
CA ASN A 186 4.17 8.39 -4.19
C ASN A 186 4.91 8.83 -2.92
N LEU A 187 5.97 9.63 -3.06
CA LEU A 187 6.69 10.23 -1.94
C LEU A 187 5.74 11.01 -1.01
N LYS A 188 5.91 10.82 0.29
CA LYS A 188 5.14 11.51 1.33
C LYS A 188 6.03 12.49 2.08
N ILE A 189 5.41 13.46 2.77
CA ILE A 189 6.16 14.43 3.57
C ILE A 189 6.90 13.78 4.73
N GLU A 190 6.34 12.71 5.28
CA GLU A 190 6.95 11.89 6.31
C GLU A 190 8.29 11.31 5.85
N ASP A 191 8.42 10.92 4.57
CA ASP A 191 9.66 10.38 4.02
C ASP A 191 10.82 11.40 4.04
N ILE A 192 10.52 12.69 4.01
CA ILE A 192 11.52 13.77 4.15
C ILE A 192 11.69 14.12 5.64
N GLN A 193 10.57 14.34 6.34
CA GLN A 193 10.52 14.76 7.74
C GLN A 193 11.24 13.79 8.68
N ASP A 194 11.10 12.49 8.46
CA ASP A 194 11.76 11.46 9.26
C ASP A 194 13.28 11.57 9.16
N LYS A 195 13.81 12.14 8.07
CA LYS A 195 15.25 12.30 7.81
C LYS A 195 15.78 13.69 8.20
N MET A 196 14.92 14.66 8.50
CA MET A 196 15.34 16.02 8.87
C MET A 196 15.84 16.11 10.32
N LYS A 197 16.83 16.97 10.61
CA LYS A 197 17.29 17.25 11.99
C LYS A 197 16.25 18.00 12.81
N GLU A 198 15.65 19.01 12.21
CA GLU A 198 14.64 19.82 12.88
C GLU A 198 13.29 19.11 12.81
N LYS A 199 12.76 18.73 13.97
CA LYS A 199 11.44 18.11 14.11
C LYS A 199 10.37 19.10 14.58
N ASP A 200 10.78 20.26 15.10
CA ASP A 200 9.89 21.37 15.40
C ASP A 200 9.76 22.31 14.20
N TYR A 201 8.79 22.02 13.34
CA TYR A 201 8.56 22.77 12.11
C TYR A 201 8.11 24.22 12.34
N SER A 202 7.76 24.62 13.58
CA SER A 202 7.49 26.03 13.91
C SER A 202 8.74 26.91 13.79
N LYS A 203 9.94 26.32 13.85
CA LYS A 203 11.20 27.03 13.61
C LYS A 203 11.51 27.24 12.13
N LEU A 204 10.91 26.43 11.25
CA LEU A 204 11.00 26.61 9.80
C LEU A 204 9.96 27.61 9.31
N TYR A 205 8.76 27.54 9.89
CA TYR A 205 7.68 28.47 9.64
C TYR A 205 6.93 28.81 10.93
N SER A 206 7.03 30.06 11.38
CA SER A 206 6.55 30.50 12.69
C SER A 206 5.06 30.26 12.93
N GLU A 207 4.24 30.21 11.88
CA GLU A 207 2.80 30.01 12.01
C GLU A 207 2.40 28.53 12.06
N TYR A 208 3.32 27.60 11.81
CA TYR A 208 3.05 26.17 11.86
C TYR A 208 2.57 25.76 13.26
N GLY A 209 1.41 25.10 13.32
CA GLY A 209 0.90 24.48 14.54
C GLY A 209 0.37 25.44 15.60
N LYS A 210 0.37 26.75 15.36
CA LYS A 210 -0.20 27.77 16.27
C LYS A 210 -1.71 27.60 16.47
N THR A 211 -2.29 28.45 17.32
CA THR A 211 -3.73 28.53 17.58
C THR A 211 -4.50 28.55 16.26
N PRO A 212 -5.57 27.72 16.12
CA PRO A 212 -6.39 27.71 14.92
C PRO A 212 -6.92 29.09 14.55
N ILE A 213 -6.98 29.36 13.25
CA ILE A 213 -7.46 30.59 12.65
C ILE A 213 -8.89 30.37 12.15
N GLN A 214 -9.74 31.38 12.35
CA GLN A 214 -11.08 31.42 11.78
C GLN A 214 -11.12 32.43 10.63
N PRO A 215 -11.04 31.97 9.35
CA PRO A 215 -11.12 32.87 8.21
C PRO A 215 -12.55 33.40 8.00
N GLU A 216 -12.66 34.60 7.44
CA GLU A 216 -13.94 35.19 7.03
C GLU A 216 -14.64 34.32 5.98
N ASN A 217 -13.90 33.92 4.95
CA ASN A 217 -14.37 33.04 3.88
C ASN A 217 -14.31 31.56 4.30
N LYS A 218 -15.42 30.82 4.15
CA LYS A 218 -15.59 29.48 4.74
C LYS A 218 -15.92 28.36 3.75
N LYS A 219 -15.68 28.56 2.46
CA LYS A 219 -15.81 27.45 1.49
C LYS A 219 -14.72 26.43 1.72
N TYR A 220 -14.99 25.15 1.47
CA TYR A 220 -14.02 24.09 1.74
C TYR A 220 -14.17 22.86 0.83
N PRO A 221 -13.08 22.12 0.57
CA PRO A 221 -13.14 20.79 -0.03
C PRO A 221 -13.65 19.79 1.00
N SER A 222 -14.56 18.90 0.62
CA SER A 222 -15.22 17.97 1.55
C SER A 222 -14.26 17.08 2.37
N ILE A 223 -13.07 16.74 1.85
CA ILE A 223 -12.10 15.95 2.61
C ILE A 223 -11.64 16.64 3.89
N LEU A 224 -11.66 17.98 3.93
CA LEU A 224 -11.23 18.77 5.09
C LEU A 224 -12.00 18.40 6.37
N ALA A 225 -13.28 18.08 6.25
CA ALA A 225 -14.10 17.65 7.39
C ALA A 225 -13.63 16.32 8.01
N GLN A 226 -12.76 15.58 7.31
CA GLN A 226 -12.16 14.35 7.79
C GLN A 226 -10.75 14.59 8.34
N GLU A 227 -10.12 15.73 8.08
CA GLU A 227 -8.72 15.98 8.41
C GLU A 227 -8.48 16.30 9.89
N LYS A 228 -7.44 15.68 10.44
CA LYS A 228 -6.99 15.91 11.82
C LYS A 228 -6.52 17.36 12.00
N ASN A 229 -6.83 17.95 13.16
CA ASN A 229 -6.55 19.35 13.51
C ASN A 229 -7.32 20.41 12.72
N GLN A 230 -8.32 20.03 11.91
CA GLN A 230 -9.17 20.96 11.17
C GLN A 230 -10.61 20.79 11.66
N LYS A 231 -11.26 21.90 12.03
CA LYS A 231 -12.65 21.88 12.49
C LYS A 231 -13.57 22.50 11.48
N VAL A 232 -14.55 21.72 11.05
CA VAL A 232 -15.63 22.15 10.16
C VAL A 232 -16.94 21.99 10.92
N ASN A 233 -17.67 23.08 11.12
CA ASN A 233 -18.91 23.11 11.91
C ASN A 233 -18.73 22.48 13.31
N GLU A 234 -17.64 22.85 14.00
CA GLU A 234 -17.26 22.37 15.34
C GLU A 234 -16.76 20.91 15.41
N TYR A 235 -16.81 20.15 14.31
CA TYR A 235 -16.33 18.77 14.25
C TYR A 235 -14.89 18.69 13.74
N GLU A 236 -14.04 17.96 14.47
CA GLU A 236 -12.66 17.66 14.07
C GLU A 236 -12.55 16.23 13.53
N GLY A 237 -11.88 16.08 12.39
CA GLY A 237 -11.61 14.77 11.80
C GLY A 237 -10.40 14.06 12.41
N THR A 238 -10.06 12.89 11.86
CA THR A 238 -8.93 12.05 12.31
C THR A 238 -7.97 11.66 11.20
N LEU A 239 -8.25 12.03 9.95
CA LEU A 239 -7.46 11.69 8.77
C LEU A 239 -6.14 12.45 8.80
N ASP A 240 -5.04 11.71 8.80
CA ASP A 240 -3.71 12.29 8.67
C ASP A 240 -3.46 12.82 7.24
N LEU A 241 -2.55 13.78 7.15
CA LEU A 241 -2.28 14.60 5.96
C LEU A 241 -1.87 13.81 4.69
N SER A 242 -1.25 12.62 4.86
CA SER A 242 -0.80 11.75 3.75
C SER A 242 -1.63 10.46 3.61
N LYS A 243 -2.85 10.46 4.14
CA LYS A 243 -3.77 9.32 4.11
C LYS A 243 -5.02 9.65 3.32
N GLN A 244 -5.47 8.66 2.54
CA GLN A 244 -6.75 8.68 1.85
C GLN A 244 -7.03 7.30 1.24
N ASP A 245 -8.12 6.67 1.67
CA ASP A 245 -8.45 5.32 1.18
C ASP A 245 -9.41 5.37 -0.02
N ASN A 246 -10.34 6.33 -0.01
CA ASN A 246 -11.42 6.43 -0.98
C ASN A 246 -11.37 7.73 -1.79
N TYR A 247 -11.83 7.64 -3.03
CA TYR A 247 -12.09 8.83 -3.84
C TYR A 247 -13.33 9.56 -3.33
N ILE A 248 -13.32 10.87 -3.49
CA ILE A 248 -14.38 11.78 -3.09
C ILE A 248 -14.89 12.46 -4.36
N ASN A 249 -16.19 12.32 -4.59
CA ASN A 249 -16.91 13.03 -5.67
C ASN A 249 -17.77 14.13 -5.05
N GLN A 250 -17.22 15.33 -4.96
CA GLN A 250 -17.94 16.48 -4.45
C GLN A 250 -18.75 17.13 -5.59
N THR A 251 -20.08 17.10 -5.48
CA THR A 251 -20.99 17.62 -6.51
C THR A 251 -21.30 19.10 -6.36
N ASP A 252 -21.19 19.63 -5.14
CA ASP A 252 -21.61 20.98 -4.80
C ASP A 252 -20.49 21.74 -4.09
N VAL A 253 -20.47 23.06 -4.25
CA VAL A 253 -19.60 23.92 -3.46
C VAL A 253 -20.10 23.92 -2.01
N LEU A 254 -19.22 23.58 -1.08
CA LEU A 254 -19.53 23.54 0.34
C LEU A 254 -19.07 24.82 1.04
N GLU A 255 -19.87 25.29 1.99
CA GLU A 255 -19.57 26.42 2.86
C GLU A 255 -19.95 26.08 4.30
N ALA A 256 -19.03 26.30 5.24
CA ALA A 256 -19.23 25.97 6.64
C ALA A 256 -19.84 27.16 7.42
N ASN A 257 -20.64 26.86 8.44
CA ASN A 257 -21.09 27.85 9.42
C ASN A 257 -19.91 28.32 10.29
N SER A 258 -19.04 27.39 10.67
CA SER A 258 -17.79 27.67 11.39
C SER A 258 -16.63 26.86 10.79
N LEU A 259 -15.47 27.50 10.68
CA LEU A 259 -14.26 26.92 10.14
C LEU A 259 -13.09 27.34 11.03
N GLU A 260 -12.48 26.40 11.75
CA GLU A 260 -11.28 26.65 12.55
C GLU A 260 -10.13 25.81 12.03
N LEU A 261 -9.06 26.46 11.57
CA LEU A 261 -8.01 25.81 10.82
C LEU A 261 -6.67 25.96 11.50
N LYS A 262 -6.01 24.84 11.76
CA LYS A 262 -4.62 24.84 12.17
C LYS A 262 -3.73 24.84 10.94
N ILE A 263 -2.82 25.81 10.87
CA ILE A 263 -1.80 25.86 9.81
C ILE A 263 -0.89 24.64 9.94
N THR A 264 -0.88 23.81 8.91
CA THR A 264 -0.02 22.63 8.77
C THR A 264 1.00 22.79 7.63
N LEU A 265 0.97 23.94 6.94
CA LEU A 265 2.02 24.37 6.02
C LEU A 265 3.30 24.69 6.81
N TRP A 266 4.43 24.23 6.30
CA TRP A 266 5.76 24.66 6.72
C TRP A 266 6.68 24.62 5.50
N GLY A 267 7.68 25.46 5.48
CA GLY A 267 8.76 25.42 4.49
C GLY A 267 9.96 26.11 5.12
N LYS A 268 11.17 25.82 4.66
CA LYS A 268 12.34 26.56 5.14
C LYS A 268 12.29 27.96 4.50
N ILE A 269 12.05 28.99 5.30
CA ILE A 269 11.95 30.38 4.83
C ILE A 269 13.14 31.18 5.38
N GLY A 270 13.78 31.98 4.52
CA GLY A 270 14.74 33.00 4.90
C GLY A 270 14.22 34.41 4.67
N GLU A 271 15.06 35.40 4.94
CA GLU A 271 14.73 36.83 4.82
C GLU A 271 14.18 37.23 3.44
N THR A 272 14.70 36.62 2.37
CA THR A 272 14.33 36.92 0.98
C THR A 272 13.36 35.90 0.39
N GLY A 273 12.74 35.05 1.20
CA GLY A 273 11.77 34.04 0.77
C GLY A 273 12.21 32.60 0.99
N PRO A 274 11.56 31.64 0.31
CA PRO A 274 11.81 30.22 0.51
C PRO A 274 13.25 29.78 0.20
N LYS A 275 13.75 28.79 0.94
CA LYS A 275 15.12 28.27 0.86
C LYS A 275 15.14 26.78 0.53
N VAL A 276 16.23 26.39 -0.13
CA VAL A 276 16.57 24.97 -0.36
C VAL A 276 16.85 24.25 0.95
N LEU A 277 16.57 22.94 0.95
CA LEU A 277 17.14 22.04 1.95
C LEU A 277 18.53 21.61 1.50
N THR A 278 19.46 21.57 2.45
CA THR A 278 20.88 21.28 2.27
C THR A 278 21.25 20.06 3.10
N ALA A 279 22.47 19.53 2.92
CA ALA A 279 22.97 18.42 3.72
C ALA A 279 22.84 18.65 5.24
N ASP A 280 23.01 19.89 5.68
CA ASP A 280 22.94 20.27 7.10
C ASP A 280 21.55 20.13 7.70
N ASP A 281 20.49 20.13 6.88
CA ASP A 281 19.11 20.01 7.33
C ASP A 281 18.69 18.56 7.67
N PHE A 282 19.51 17.57 7.32
CA PHE A 282 19.22 16.15 7.49
C PHE A 282 20.08 15.48 8.57
N GLU A 283 19.52 14.49 9.25
CA GLU A 283 20.17 13.73 10.32
C GLU A 283 21.27 12.80 9.80
N GLY A 284 22.29 12.59 10.62
CA GLY A 284 23.37 11.63 10.35
C GLY A 284 24.30 12.02 9.20
N ASP A 285 25.09 11.04 8.77
CA ASP A 285 26.13 11.22 7.75
C ASP A 285 25.57 11.21 6.32
N ASP A 286 24.33 10.75 6.15
CA ASP A 286 23.65 10.65 4.85
C ASP A 286 23.01 11.96 4.39
N GLY A 287 23.18 13.06 5.13
CA GLY A 287 22.48 14.31 4.84
C GLY A 287 22.71 14.85 3.43
N LYS A 288 23.94 14.71 2.91
CA LYS A 288 24.24 15.05 1.51
C LYS A 288 23.44 14.17 0.53
N ILE A 289 23.36 12.87 0.80
CA ILE A 289 22.61 11.92 -0.03
C ILE A 289 21.12 12.28 -0.04
N TYR A 290 20.52 12.57 1.12
CA TYR A 290 19.12 12.99 1.18
C TYR A 290 18.87 14.32 0.45
N SER A 291 19.73 15.32 0.64
CA SER A 291 19.60 16.59 -0.10
C SER A 291 19.73 16.41 -1.61
N ASP A 292 20.69 15.60 -2.08
CA ASP A 292 20.86 15.29 -3.51
C ASP A 292 19.70 14.44 -4.06
N MET A 293 19.10 13.61 -3.22
CA MET A 293 18.03 12.69 -3.60
C MET A 293 16.68 13.40 -3.66
N PHE A 294 16.31 14.17 -2.63
CA PHE A 294 15.02 14.87 -2.56
C PHE A 294 15.06 16.25 -3.20
N CYS A 295 16.14 17.00 -2.99
CA CYS A 295 16.16 18.46 -3.11
C CYS A 295 17.07 18.98 -4.23
N LYS A 296 17.29 18.17 -5.28
CA LYS A 296 17.75 18.68 -6.58
C LYS A 296 16.71 19.61 -7.20
N ASP A 297 17.10 20.37 -8.23
CA ASP A 297 16.24 21.31 -8.95
C ASP A 297 15.18 20.58 -9.79
N TYR A 298 14.23 19.98 -9.08
CA TYR A 298 13.12 19.20 -9.60
C TYR A 298 11.82 19.74 -9.03
N THR A 299 10.74 19.62 -9.79
CA THR A 299 9.39 19.92 -9.32
C THR A 299 8.50 18.69 -9.41
N TYR A 300 8.00 18.22 -8.27
CA TYR A 300 7.14 17.04 -8.20
C TYR A 300 6.17 17.10 -7.02
N TRP A 301 5.04 16.44 -7.19
CA TRP A 301 4.03 16.27 -6.17
C TRP A 301 4.45 15.31 -5.06
N MET A 302 3.95 15.59 -3.86
CA MET A 302 3.98 14.67 -2.73
C MET A 302 2.55 14.25 -2.40
N SER A 303 2.38 13.01 -1.98
CA SER A 303 1.10 12.48 -1.48
C SER A 303 0.81 12.99 -0.07
N SER A 304 0.71 14.31 0.09
CA SER A 304 0.52 14.98 1.38
C SER A 304 -0.21 16.31 1.17
N ARG A 305 -1.27 16.54 1.94
CA ARG A 305 -1.99 17.83 1.97
C ARG A 305 -1.45 18.73 3.08
N CYS A 306 -1.72 20.03 2.99
CA CYS A 306 -1.52 20.96 4.09
C CYS A 306 -2.42 22.20 3.97
N ILE A 307 -2.52 22.94 5.07
CA ILE A 307 -3.36 24.12 5.21
C ILE A 307 -2.50 25.35 5.48
N TYR A 308 -2.81 26.42 4.75
CA TYR A 308 -2.47 27.79 5.11
C TYR A 308 -3.77 28.53 5.45
N ALA A 309 -3.73 29.46 6.40
CA ALA A 309 -4.87 30.31 6.70
C ALA A 309 -4.40 31.68 7.22
N ASP A 310 -5.21 32.69 6.94
CA ASP A 310 -5.17 34.01 7.55
C ASP A 310 -6.60 34.44 7.92
N SER A 311 -6.78 35.68 8.38
CA SER A 311 -8.09 36.18 8.83
C SER A 311 -9.12 36.30 7.69
N ASP A 312 -8.68 36.47 6.45
CA ASP A 312 -9.57 36.60 5.30
C ASP A 312 -9.94 35.23 4.72
N ARG A 313 -8.93 34.38 4.48
CA ARG A 313 -9.11 33.14 3.73
C ARG A 313 -8.15 32.02 4.14
N ALA A 314 -8.53 30.81 3.77
CA ALA A 314 -7.69 29.63 3.84
C ALA A 314 -7.27 29.16 2.44
N GLY A 315 -6.07 28.59 2.35
CA GLY A 315 -5.58 27.87 1.20
C GLY A 315 -5.54 26.37 1.49
N PHE A 316 -6.13 25.59 0.60
CA PHE A 316 -6.12 24.13 0.59
C PHE A 316 -5.08 23.66 -0.41
N ILE A 317 -4.02 23.03 0.10
CA ILE A 317 -2.73 22.95 -0.58
C ILE A 317 -2.25 21.49 -0.66
N VAL A 318 -1.62 21.13 -1.77
CA VAL A 318 -0.90 19.85 -1.91
C VAL A 318 0.60 20.12 -1.85
N ARG A 319 1.32 19.31 -1.08
CA ARG A 319 2.78 19.43 -0.91
C ARG A 319 3.50 19.10 -2.21
N CYS A 320 4.59 19.80 -2.45
CA CYS A 320 5.51 19.52 -3.54
C CYS A 320 6.94 19.75 -3.09
N VAL A 321 7.87 19.14 -3.81
CA VAL A 321 9.24 19.66 -3.86
C VAL A 321 9.33 20.53 -5.10
N SER A 322 9.99 21.67 -4.98
CA SER A 322 10.31 22.56 -6.08
C SER A 322 11.60 23.31 -5.75
N SER A 323 12.42 23.63 -6.73
CA SER A 323 13.60 24.50 -6.54
C SER A 323 14.45 24.10 -5.32
N GLY A 324 14.63 22.78 -5.12
CA GLY A 324 15.40 22.18 -4.03
C GLY A 324 14.87 22.38 -2.60
N GLY A 325 13.62 22.80 -2.41
CA GLY A 325 13.00 22.91 -1.08
C GLY A 325 11.68 22.14 -0.97
N VAL A 326 11.15 22.11 0.24
CA VAL A 326 9.78 21.64 0.51
C VAL A 326 8.83 22.81 0.38
N PHE A 327 7.92 22.70 -0.57
CA PHE A 327 6.93 23.70 -0.94
C PHE A 327 5.53 23.11 -0.91
N ALA A 328 4.56 23.91 -1.34
CA ALA A 328 3.19 23.48 -1.48
C ALA A 328 2.52 24.34 -2.56
N ASN A 329 1.60 23.75 -3.32
CA ASN A 329 0.85 24.43 -4.38
C ASN A 329 -0.63 24.48 -4.03
N ILE A 330 -1.18 25.69 -3.98
CA ILE A 330 -2.56 25.92 -3.57
C ILE A 330 -3.46 25.48 -4.73
N LEU A 331 -4.51 24.71 -4.42
CA LEU A 331 -5.49 24.26 -5.41
C LEU A 331 -6.85 24.91 -5.21
N TYR A 332 -7.20 25.27 -3.98
CA TYR A 332 -8.48 25.88 -3.67
C TYR A 332 -8.33 26.88 -2.52
N TYR A 333 -9.07 27.97 -2.57
CA TYR A 333 -9.20 28.93 -1.47
C TYR A 333 -10.59 28.86 -0.86
N SER A 334 -10.69 29.21 0.42
CA SER A 334 -11.99 29.29 1.09
C SER A 334 -12.90 30.42 0.60
N SER A 335 -12.39 31.34 -0.23
CA SER A 335 -13.18 32.31 -0.99
C SER A 335 -13.90 31.69 -2.20
N GLY A 336 -13.49 30.49 -2.62
CA GLY A 336 -14.00 29.79 -3.80
C GLY A 336 -13.11 29.93 -5.04
N ARG A 337 -11.95 30.59 -4.93
CA ARG A 337 -10.98 30.62 -6.03
C ARG A 337 -10.35 29.23 -6.19
N GLU A 338 -10.35 28.75 -7.43
CA GLU A 338 -9.67 27.51 -7.83
C GLU A 338 -8.37 27.82 -8.56
N ASP A 339 -7.35 27.01 -8.31
CA ASP A 339 -6.06 27.04 -8.98
C ASP A 339 -5.69 25.62 -9.47
N SER A 340 -4.67 25.52 -10.31
CA SER A 340 -4.11 24.24 -10.79
C SER A 340 -2.62 24.13 -10.47
N GLY A 341 -2.13 22.88 -10.49
CA GLY A 341 -0.72 22.57 -10.66
C GLY A 341 -0.57 21.30 -11.47
N GLY A 342 0.50 21.21 -12.28
CA GLY A 342 0.82 20.03 -13.08
C GLY A 342 2.27 19.65 -12.90
N PHE A 343 2.55 18.71 -12.00
CA PHE A 343 3.92 18.32 -11.64
C PHE A 343 4.16 16.82 -11.80
N ALA A 344 5.42 16.45 -11.91
CA ALA A 344 5.86 15.07 -11.88
C ALA A 344 5.51 14.39 -10.55
N PHE A 345 5.72 13.08 -10.46
CA PHE A 345 5.58 12.32 -9.22
C PHE A 345 6.83 11.45 -9.00
N ARG A 346 6.93 10.85 -7.81
CA ARG A 346 8.12 10.16 -7.31
C ARG A 346 7.72 8.82 -6.69
N PRO A 347 7.75 7.73 -7.48
CA PRO A 347 7.49 6.40 -6.95
C PRO A 347 8.43 6.06 -5.78
N VAL A 348 7.84 5.59 -4.69
CA VAL A 348 8.49 4.99 -3.53
C VAL A 348 8.00 3.55 -3.41
N ILE A 349 8.93 2.61 -3.32
CA ILE A 349 8.70 1.16 -3.34
C ILE A 349 9.20 0.58 -2.02
N THR A 350 8.31 -0.04 -1.25
CA THR A 350 8.69 -0.88 -0.12
C THR A 350 8.79 -2.32 -0.60
N LEU A 351 9.98 -2.91 -0.50
CA LEU A 351 10.25 -4.29 -0.91
C LEU A 351 9.80 -5.29 0.16
N ASN A 352 9.54 -6.54 -0.25
CA ASN A 352 9.43 -7.66 0.69
C ASN A 352 10.76 -7.84 1.43
N SER A 353 10.72 -8.29 2.68
CA SER A 353 11.95 -8.42 3.50
C SER A 353 12.85 -9.57 3.04
N ASN A 354 12.30 -10.48 2.24
CA ASN A 354 13.00 -11.65 1.72
C ASN A 354 13.73 -11.40 0.41
N VAL A 355 13.65 -10.18 -0.15
CA VAL A 355 14.40 -9.79 -1.35
C VAL A 355 15.90 -9.91 -1.08
N GLN A 356 16.61 -10.52 -2.03
CA GLN A 356 18.03 -10.83 -1.91
C GLN A 356 18.85 -10.10 -2.97
N VAL A 357 20.09 -9.76 -2.63
CA VAL A 357 21.09 -9.36 -3.62
C VAL A 357 21.62 -10.61 -4.34
N THR A 358 21.75 -10.49 -5.66
CA THR A 358 22.32 -11.53 -6.53
C THR A 358 23.67 -11.10 -7.11
N SER A 359 23.84 -9.82 -7.42
CA SER A 359 25.10 -9.23 -7.90
C SER A 359 25.04 -7.70 -7.81
N GLY A 360 26.08 -7.02 -8.31
CA GLY A 360 26.16 -5.55 -8.33
C GLY A 360 26.87 -4.96 -7.12
N ASN A 361 27.09 -3.65 -7.15
CA ASN A 361 27.81 -2.93 -6.08
C ASN A 361 27.12 -1.61 -5.65
N GLY A 362 25.88 -1.38 -6.09
CA GLY A 362 25.09 -0.22 -5.67
C GLY A 362 25.42 1.09 -6.40
N THR A 363 26.30 1.08 -7.40
CA THR A 363 26.54 2.26 -8.25
C THR A 363 25.48 2.38 -9.35
N GLU A 364 25.28 3.56 -9.92
CA GLU A 364 24.30 3.76 -11.00
C GLU A 364 24.58 2.89 -12.24
N SER A 365 25.85 2.68 -12.57
CA SER A 365 26.26 1.82 -13.68
C SER A 365 26.20 0.33 -13.36
N THR A 366 26.24 -0.02 -12.08
CA THR A 366 26.27 -1.41 -11.59
C THR A 366 25.37 -1.56 -10.36
N PRO A 367 24.04 -1.36 -10.53
CA PRO A 367 23.09 -1.39 -9.43
C PRO A 367 23.06 -2.77 -8.77
N PHE A 368 22.59 -2.85 -7.53
CA PHE A 368 22.33 -4.15 -6.92
C PHE A 368 21.21 -4.88 -7.65
N GLU A 369 21.52 -6.05 -8.19
CA GLU A 369 20.57 -6.94 -8.85
C GLU A 369 19.83 -7.76 -7.81
N ILE A 370 18.50 -7.80 -7.89
CA ILE A 370 17.65 -8.40 -6.85
C ILE A 370 16.75 -9.52 -7.37
N LYS A 371 16.33 -10.40 -6.47
CA LYS A 371 15.35 -11.46 -6.74
C LYS A 371 14.44 -11.73 -5.54
#